data_AF-A0A8T4CD72-F1
#
_entry.id   AF-A0A8T4CD72-F1
#
_cell.length_a   1.000
_cell.length_b   1.000
_cell.length_c   1.000
_cell.angle_alpha   90.00
_cell.angle_beta   90.00
_cell.angle_gamma   90.00
#
_symmetry.space_group_name_H-M   'P 1'
#
loop_
_entity.id
_entity.type
_entity.pdbx_description
1 polymer ?
#
loop_
_entity_poly.entity_id
_entity_poly.type
_entity_poly.pdbx_seq_one_letter_code
_entity_poly.pdbx_strand_id
1 'polypeptide(L)'
;MSEKPGRVDCRVCGALVNSRNYERHLRKVHGRGPGADEKGGIGAPRRGRGSGYVGRSAGRLAEARRRRRAARIAGVSVTAVLLAALGLYYALVMAGDQEDGEGYQPATPTSSPPSSQEIRIPVRDLSTTAQFYTYDSGGAAVRYFLLEGTDGNIHLAADASDLCYKAKKGFWQKGCCMKCSNCGQEFHLNLIGTPNTEGGCWPSYLPMSLQDGQVVIQKASLDSKSFMFR
;
A
#
# COMPACT_ATOMS: atom_id res chain seq x y z
N MET A 1 26.91 -57.93 -23.71
CA MET A 1 27.94 -57.48 -22.75
C MET A 1 28.83 -56.47 -23.48
N SER A 2 28.64 -55.16 -23.27
CA SER A 2 29.45 -54.14 -23.96
C SER A 2 30.78 -53.94 -23.23
N GLU A 3 31.88 -54.38 -23.82
CA GLU A 3 33.22 -54.05 -23.36
C GLU A 3 33.43 -52.53 -23.41
N LYS A 4 33.77 -51.94 -22.25
CA LYS A 4 34.13 -50.52 -22.15
C LYS A 4 35.46 -50.30 -22.90
N PRO A 5 35.61 -49.24 -23.72
CA PRO A 5 36.84 -49.00 -24.45
C PRO A 5 38.00 -48.74 -23.49
N GLY A 6 39.04 -49.59 -23.58
CA GLY A 6 40.25 -49.49 -22.76
C GLY A 6 41.00 -48.18 -22.98
N ARG A 7 41.63 -47.65 -21.93
CA ARG A 7 42.58 -46.52 -22.03
C ARG A 7 43.98 -47.05 -22.30
N VAL A 8 44.76 -46.31 -23.08
CA VAL A 8 46.11 -46.65 -23.52
C VAL A 8 47.01 -45.42 -23.40
N ASP A 9 48.28 -45.62 -23.07
CA ASP A 9 49.25 -44.53 -22.96
C ASP A 9 49.77 -44.09 -24.34
N CYS A 10 49.87 -42.78 -24.53
CA CYS A 10 50.46 -42.16 -25.70
C CYS A 10 51.95 -42.41 -25.74
N ARG A 11 52.43 -43.06 -26.81
CA ARG A 11 53.86 -43.39 -26.98
C ARG A 11 54.77 -42.17 -27.17
N VAL A 12 54.20 -41.00 -27.45
CA VAL A 12 54.98 -39.77 -27.72
C VAL A 12 55.12 -38.90 -26.46
N CYS A 13 54.07 -38.80 -25.64
CA CYS A 13 54.06 -37.92 -24.47
C CYS A 13 53.70 -38.61 -23.14
N GLY A 14 53.42 -39.92 -23.15
CA GLY A 14 53.05 -40.69 -21.96
C GLY A 14 51.64 -40.42 -21.43
N ALA A 15 50.83 -39.60 -22.10
CA ALA A 15 49.48 -39.27 -21.63
C ALA A 15 48.51 -40.46 -21.78
N LEU A 16 47.66 -40.68 -20.77
CA LEU A 16 46.70 -41.79 -20.72
C LEU A 16 45.42 -41.43 -21.49
N VAL A 17 45.28 -41.94 -22.72
CA VAL A 17 44.23 -41.55 -23.69
C VAL A 17 43.24 -42.69 -23.92
N ASN A 18 41.98 -42.37 -24.20
CA ASN A 18 41.02 -43.39 -24.62
C ASN A 18 41.42 -43.96 -25.99
N SER A 19 41.49 -45.29 -26.12
CA SER A 19 41.87 -46.00 -27.36
C SER A 19 41.10 -45.50 -28.59
N ARG A 20 39.80 -45.21 -28.48
CA ARG A 20 38.97 -44.71 -29.60
C ARG A 20 39.36 -43.31 -30.08
N ASN A 21 40.07 -42.54 -29.25
CA ASN A 21 40.46 -41.16 -29.53
C ASN A 21 41.98 -40.99 -29.74
N TYR A 22 42.74 -42.08 -29.70
CA TYR A 22 44.21 -42.06 -29.79
C TYR A 22 44.69 -41.37 -31.08
N GLU A 23 44.09 -41.71 -32.22
CA GLU A 23 44.38 -41.12 -33.52
C GLU A 23 44.11 -39.61 -33.60
N ARG A 24 43.03 -39.17 -32.95
CA ARG A 24 42.67 -37.75 -32.87
C ARG A 24 43.67 -37.00 -31.99
N HIS A 25 44.11 -37.63 -30.90
CA HIS A 25 45.12 -37.08 -30.01
C HIS A 25 46.46 -36.90 -30.73
N LEU A 26 46.94 -37.91 -31.46
CA LEU A 26 48.19 -37.80 -32.24
C LEU A 26 48.15 -36.67 -33.26
N ARG A 27 47.04 -36.53 -34.00
CA ARG A 27 46.89 -35.44 -34.99
C ARG A 27 46.85 -34.06 -34.36
N LYS A 28 46.11 -33.89 -33.26
CA LYS A 28 45.92 -32.56 -32.65
C LYS A 28 47.11 -32.09 -31.83
N VAL A 29 47.74 -32.99 -31.09
CA VAL A 29 48.79 -32.64 -30.13
C VAL A 29 50.17 -32.74 -30.77
N HIS A 30 50.38 -33.72 -31.66
CA HIS A 30 51.68 -33.97 -32.27
C HIS A 30 51.73 -33.69 -33.78
N GLY A 31 50.61 -33.27 -34.40
CA GLY A 31 50.55 -32.98 -35.84
C GLY A 31 50.76 -34.21 -36.73
N ARG A 32 50.80 -35.43 -36.18
CA ARG A 32 51.05 -36.67 -36.94
C ARG A 32 49.74 -37.41 -37.18
N GLY A 33 49.39 -37.60 -38.45
CA GLY A 33 48.35 -38.54 -38.87
C GLY A 33 48.89 -39.98 -38.94
N PRO A 34 48.02 -40.99 -39.06
CA PRO A 34 48.46 -42.38 -39.17
C PRO A 34 49.29 -42.53 -40.45
N GLY A 35 50.53 -43.01 -40.31
CA GLY A 35 51.44 -43.27 -41.43
C GLY A 35 52.47 -42.19 -41.76
N ALA A 36 52.89 -41.35 -40.80
CA ALA A 36 54.05 -40.48 -41.01
C ALA A 36 55.35 -41.21 -40.65
N ASP A 37 55.78 -42.09 -41.55
CA ASP A 37 57.18 -42.51 -41.69
C ASP A 37 58.01 -41.39 -42.34
N GLU A 38 59.28 -41.37 -41.98
CA GLU A 38 60.27 -40.38 -42.39
C GLU A 38 60.48 -40.39 -43.91
N LYS A 39 60.17 -39.27 -44.59
CA LYS A 39 60.99 -38.65 -45.65
C LYS A 39 60.32 -37.39 -46.20
N GLY A 40 61.15 -36.39 -46.47
CA GLY A 40 60.75 -35.03 -46.79
C GLY A 40 60.01 -34.86 -48.12
N GLY A 41 59.32 -33.72 -48.22
CA GLY A 41 58.75 -33.24 -49.47
C GLY A 41 58.07 -31.90 -49.27
N ILE A 42 58.75 -30.83 -49.68
CA ILE A 42 58.19 -29.46 -49.77
C ILE A 42 57.13 -29.48 -50.88
N GLY A 43 55.86 -29.65 -50.51
CA GLY A 43 54.71 -29.56 -51.40
C GLY A 43 54.17 -28.13 -51.44
N ALA A 44 54.29 -27.47 -52.59
CA ALA A 44 53.81 -26.11 -52.86
C ALA A 44 52.33 -25.89 -52.48
N PRO A 45 51.94 -24.66 -52.09
CA PRO A 45 50.55 -24.39 -51.73
C PRO A 45 49.65 -24.45 -52.97
N ARG A 46 48.69 -25.39 -52.95
CA ARG A 46 47.54 -25.36 -53.85
C ARG A 46 46.78 -24.06 -53.62
N ARG A 47 46.70 -23.19 -54.64
CA ARG A 47 45.80 -22.03 -54.66
C ARG A 47 44.35 -22.50 -54.59
N GLY A 48 43.84 -22.63 -53.37
CA GLY A 48 42.43 -22.83 -53.08
C GLY A 48 41.69 -21.52 -53.28
N ARG A 49 40.84 -21.49 -54.32
CA ARG A 49 39.85 -20.45 -54.58
C ARG A 49 38.82 -20.47 -53.44
N GLY A 50 39.02 -19.60 -52.44
CA GLY A 50 38.23 -19.54 -51.21
C GLY A 50 37.63 -18.16 -50.93
N SER A 51 37.08 -17.49 -51.94
CA SER A 51 36.24 -16.29 -51.73
C SER A 51 34.80 -16.75 -51.51
N GLY A 52 34.37 -16.86 -50.25
CA GLY A 52 32.98 -17.22 -49.94
C GLY A 52 32.63 -17.50 -48.47
N TYR A 53 33.61 -17.76 -47.60
CA TYR A 53 33.34 -18.09 -46.20
C TYR A 53 33.38 -16.92 -45.21
N VAL A 54 33.94 -15.76 -45.60
CA VAL A 54 34.09 -14.60 -44.69
C VAL A 54 32.81 -13.76 -44.57
N GLY A 55 31.86 -13.88 -45.51
CA GLY A 55 30.60 -13.12 -45.48
C GLY A 55 29.45 -13.73 -44.66
N ARG A 56 29.41 -15.06 -44.48
CA ARG A 56 28.31 -15.75 -43.76
C ARG A 56 28.43 -15.68 -42.23
N SER A 57 29.64 -15.58 -41.69
CA SER A 57 29.88 -15.50 -40.24
C SER A 57 29.53 -14.11 -39.68
N ALA A 58 29.83 -13.04 -40.41
CA ALA A 58 29.49 -11.67 -40.02
C ALA A 58 27.97 -11.45 -39.96
N GLY A 59 27.22 -11.95 -40.94
CA GLY A 59 25.74 -11.88 -40.96
C GLY A 59 25.10 -12.61 -39.78
N ARG A 60 25.55 -13.84 -39.47
CA ARG A 60 25.06 -14.63 -38.34
C ARG A 60 25.36 -14.00 -36.98
N LEU A 61 26.52 -13.36 -36.82
CA LEU A 61 26.87 -12.62 -35.59
C LEU A 61 26.06 -11.32 -35.45
N ALA A 62 25.83 -10.60 -36.54
CA ALA A 62 24.98 -9.41 -36.55
C ALA A 62 23.51 -9.75 -36.24
N GLU A 63 23.00 -10.86 -36.76
CA GLU A 63 21.66 -11.36 -36.47
C GLU A 63 21.54 -11.87 -35.03
N ALA A 64 22.55 -12.58 -34.49
CA ALA A 64 22.59 -12.98 -33.09
C ALA A 64 22.66 -11.77 -32.13
N ARG A 65 23.41 -10.71 -32.47
CA ARG A 65 23.43 -9.45 -31.70
C ARG A 65 22.07 -8.74 -31.75
N ARG A 66 21.40 -8.70 -32.90
CA ARG A 66 20.03 -8.16 -33.04
C ARG A 66 19.03 -8.94 -32.20
N ARG A 67 19.05 -10.28 -32.24
CA ARG A 67 18.19 -11.14 -31.42
C ARG A 67 18.46 -10.96 -29.91
N ARG A 68 19.73 -10.84 -29.50
CA ARG A 68 20.09 -10.55 -28.09
C ARG A 68 19.65 -9.16 -27.64
N ARG A 69 19.75 -8.14 -28.52
CA ARG A 69 19.23 -6.79 -28.25
C ARG A 69 17.71 -6.77 -28.17
N ALA A 70 17.02 -7.43 -29.10
CA ALA A 70 15.57 -7.57 -29.08
C ALA A 70 15.08 -8.33 -27.84
N ALA A 71 15.74 -9.43 -27.45
CA ALA A 71 15.42 -10.18 -26.23
C ALA A 71 15.67 -9.36 -24.95
N ARG A 72 16.73 -8.53 -24.92
CA ARG A 72 17.00 -7.61 -23.79
C ARG A 72 15.96 -6.49 -23.71
N ILE A 73 15.61 -5.89 -24.84
CA ILE A 73 14.57 -4.84 -24.91
C ILE A 73 13.24 -5.44 -24.47
N ALA A 74 12.86 -6.61 -25.02
CA ALA A 74 11.65 -7.34 -24.65
C ALA A 74 11.62 -7.67 -23.14
N GLY A 75 12.74 -8.18 -22.60
CA GLY A 75 12.88 -8.45 -21.17
C GLY A 75 12.68 -7.20 -20.32
N VAL A 76 13.37 -6.09 -20.63
CA VAL A 76 13.23 -4.82 -19.90
C VAL A 76 11.80 -4.28 -19.99
N SER A 77 11.15 -4.36 -21.16
CA SER A 77 9.75 -3.92 -21.30
C SER A 77 8.77 -4.78 -20.50
N VAL A 78 8.96 -6.10 -20.44
CA VAL A 78 8.11 -6.99 -19.61
C VAL A 78 8.30 -6.67 -18.14
N THR A 79 9.54 -6.50 -17.67
CA THR A 79 9.80 -6.12 -16.27
C THR A 79 9.21 -4.76 -15.93
N ALA A 80 9.31 -3.77 -16.82
CA ALA A 80 8.73 -2.45 -16.62
C ALA A 80 7.20 -2.50 -16.54
N VAL A 81 6.54 -3.29 -17.40
CA VAL A 81 5.08 -3.49 -17.37
C VAL A 81 4.65 -4.18 -16.08
N LEU A 82 5.39 -5.20 -15.61
CA LEU A 82 5.09 -5.88 -14.34
C LEU A 82 5.25 -4.93 -13.14
N LEU A 83 6.28 -4.09 -13.13
CA LEU A 83 6.47 -3.10 -12.06
C LEU A 83 5.39 -2.00 -12.10
N ALA A 84 4.98 -1.55 -13.29
CA ALA A 84 3.89 -0.59 -13.44
C ALA A 84 2.54 -1.20 -13.01
N ALA A 85 2.26 -2.46 -13.35
CA ALA A 85 1.06 -3.16 -12.93
C ALA A 85 1.05 -3.42 -11.42
N LEU A 86 2.19 -3.77 -10.82
CA LEU A 86 2.34 -3.91 -9.37
C LEU A 86 2.17 -2.57 -8.66
N GLY A 87 2.78 -1.51 -9.19
CA GLY A 87 2.60 -0.14 -8.69
C GLY A 87 1.15 0.33 -8.78
N LEU A 88 0.47 0.05 -9.89
CA LEU A 88 -0.96 0.34 -10.07
C LEU A 88 -1.83 -0.48 -9.11
N TYR A 89 -1.52 -1.78 -8.92
CA TYR A 89 -2.21 -2.64 -7.96
C TYR A 89 -2.09 -2.08 -6.53
N TYR A 90 -0.87 -1.75 -6.09
CA TYR A 90 -0.67 -1.12 -4.78
C TYR A 90 -1.32 0.25 -4.69
N ALA A 91 -1.30 1.07 -5.75
CA ALA A 91 -2.00 2.34 -5.77
C ALA A 91 -3.52 2.16 -5.64
N LEU A 92 -4.11 1.15 -6.28
CA LEU A 92 -5.54 0.84 -6.16
C LEU A 92 -5.89 0.27 -4.77
N VAL A 93 -5.02 -0.55 -4.19
CA VAL A 93 -5.21 -1.07 -2.81
C VAL A 93 -5.09 0.05 -1.78
N MET A 94 -4.10 0.95 -1.92
CA MET A 94 -3.90 2.07 -0.99
C MET A 94 -4.85 3.25 -1.24
N ALA A 95 -5.43 3.38 -2.44
CA ALA A 95 -6.49 4.36 -2.72
C ALA A 95 -7.83 4.02 -2.03
N GLY A 96 -7.94 2.83 -1.41
CA GLY A 96 -9.12 2.41 -0.65
C GLY A 96 -9.20 2.92 0.79
N ASP A 97 -8.12 3.49 1.33
CA ASP A 97 -8.05 4.00 2.71
C ASP A 97 -7.80 5.52 2.72
N GLN A 98 -8.57 6.27 1.93
CA GLN A 98 -8.79 7.66 2.30
C GLN A 98 -9.72 7.62 3.51
N GLU A 99 -9.14 7.56 4.70
CA GLU A 99 -9.87 7.82 5.93
C GLU A 99 -10.47 9.21 5.81
N ASP A 100 -11.76 9.25 5.52
CA ASP A 100 -12.57 10.46 5.52
C ASP A 100 -12.53 11.06 6.94
N GLY A 101 -11.50 11.86 7.20
CA GLY A 101 -11.41 12.83 8.29
C GLY A 101 -11.15 12.26 9.69
N GLU A 102 -9.89 11.97 10.01
CA GLU A 102 -9.35 12.34 11.33
C GLU A 102 -9.42 13.88 11.44
N GLY A 103 -10.60 14.43 11.76
CA GLY A 103 -10.86 15.84 11.48
C GLY A 103 -11.85 16.46 12.44
N TYR A 104 -11.39 17.54 13.07
CA TYR A 104 -12.22 18.48 13.82
C TYR A 104 -13.38 18.97 12.95
N GLN A 105 -14.62 18.66 13.34
CA GLN A 105 -15.81 19.07 12.62
C GLN A 105 -16.09 20.57 12.88
N PRO A 106 -16.41 21.38 11.85
CA PRO A 106 -16.78 22.76 12.05
C PRO A 106 -18.02 22.84 12.93
N ALA A 107 -18.00 23.70 13.95
CA ALA A 107 -19.11 23.89 14.86
C ALA A 107 -19.75 25.26 14.66
N THR A 108 -21.07 25.28 14.57
CA THR A 108 -21.84 26.52 14.43
C THR A 108 -22.07 27.17 15.80
N PRO A 109 -21.80 28.49 15.96
CA PRO A 109 -22.13 29.19 17.18
C PRO A 109 -23.62 29.13 17.48
N THR A 110 -23.96 28.79 18.72
CA THR A 110 -25.35 28.71 19.14
C THR A 110 -25.90 30.10 19.42
N SER A 111 -26.97 30.50 18.73
CA SER A 111 -27.65 31.76 19.01
C SER A 111 -28.76 31.55 20.06
N SER A 112 -28.69 32.26 21.18
CA SER A 112 -29.83 32.42 22.09
C SER A 112 -29.84 33.84 22.66
N PRO A 113 -31.01 34.40 23.02
CA PRO A 113 -31.05 35.68 23.71
C PRO A 113 -30.16 35.67 24.96
N PRO A 114 -29.49 36.79 25.31
CA PRO A 114 -28.61 36.84 26.48
C PRO A 114 -29.32 36.48 27.79
N SER A 115 -30.59 36.84 27.90
CA SER A 115 -31.45 36.56 29.06
C SER A 115 -32.00 35.13 29.10
N SER A 116 -31.92 34.38 27.99
CA SER A 116 -32.39 32.99 27.95
C SER A 116 -31.47 32.10 28.78
N GLN A 117 -32.04 31.22 29.59
CA GLN A 117 -31.28 30.15 30.26
C GLN A 117 -31.17 28.89 29.40
N GLU A 118 -31.79 28.89 28.22
CA GLU A 118 -31.94 27.74 27.36
C GLU A 118 -31.42 28.02 25.96
N ILE A 119 -30.94 26.94 25.34
CA ILE A 119 -30.67 26.83 23.91
C ILE A 119 -31.77 25.96 23.31
N ARG A 120 -32.31 26.40 22.17
CA ARG A 120 -33.37 25.70 21.44
C ARG A 120 -32.92 25.44 20.01
N ILE A 121 -32.97 24.18 19.59
CA ILE A 121 -32.58 23.73 18.25
C ILE A 121 -33.78 23.01 17.61
N PRO A 122 -34.24 23.42 16.42
CA PRO A 122 -35.36 22.75 15.77
C PRO A 122 -35.04 21.31 15.40
N VAL A 123 -35.92 20.37 15.77
CA VAL A 123 -35.73 18.95 15.44
C VAL A 123 -35.70 18.74 13.92
N ARG A 124 -36.50 19.51 13.17
CA ARG A 124 -36.52 19.48 11.69
C ARG A 124 -35.19 19.83 11.03
N ASP A 125 -34.29 20.50 11.75
CA ASP A 125 -32.98 20.87 11.21
C ASP A 125 -31.99 19.71 11.41
N LEU A 126 -32.33 18.70 12.22
CA LEU A 126 -31.49 17.52 12.50
C LEU A 126 -31.70 16.42 11.45
N SER A 127 -30.70 15.55 11.34
CA SER A 127 -30.71 14.37 10.47
C SER A 127 -29.80 13.29 11.06
N THR A 128 -29.63 12.17 10.35
CA THR A 128 -28.65 11.13 10.69
C THR A 128 -27.19 11.60 10.61
N THR A 129 -26.94 12.78 10.06
CA THR A 129 -25.63 13.43 10.08
C THR A 129 -25.52 14.37 11.27
N ALA A 130 -24.51 14.16 12.09
CA ALA A 130 -24.22 14.93 13.28
C ALA A 130 -23.88 16.38 12.93
N GLN A 131 -24.57 17.28 13.61
CA GLN A 131 -24.30 18.71 13.53
C GLN A 131 -23.63 19.16 14.80
N PHE A 132 -22.51 19.87 14.64
CA PHE A 132 -21.70 20.35 15.73
C PHE A 132 -22.02 21.81 16.02
N TYR A 133 -22.11 22.12 17.30
CA TYR A 133 -22.45 23.44 17.82
C TYR A 133 -21.41 23.86 18.86
N THR A 134 -21.26 25.17 19.03
CA THR A 134 -20.40 25.75 20.07
C THR A 134 -21.16 26.79 20.88
N TYR A 135 -20.85 26.87 22.17
CA TYR A 135 -21.41 27.81 23.13
C TYR A 135 -20.28 28.38 23.99
N ASP A 136 -20.23 29.71 24.14
CA ASP A 136 -19.25 30.35 25.02
C ASP A 136 -19.74 30.31 26.47
N SER A 137 -19.02 29.55 27.29
CA SER A 137 -19.21 29.48 28.74
C SER A 137 -18.09 30.26 29.44
N GLY A 138 -18.20 31.59 29.41
CA GLY A 138 -17.24 32.49 30.05
C GLY A 138 -15.82 32.32 29.50
N GLY A 139 -15.69 32.32 28.17
CA GLY A 139 -14.41 32.13 27.47
C GLY A 139 -14.02 30.67 27.19
N ALA A 140 -14.78 29.68 27.68
CA ALA A 140 -14.64 28.29 27.26
C ALA A 140 -15.59 27.98 26.10
N ALA A 141 -15.06 27.63 24.93
CA ALA A 141 -15.86 27.22 23.78
C ALA A 141 -16.36 25.77 23.96
N VAL A 142 -17.49 25.62 24.64
CA VAL A 142 -18.14 24.32 24.87
C VAL A 142 -18.73 23.82 23.58
N ARG A 143 -18.12 22.76 23.03
CA ARG A 143 -18.59 22.10 21.80
C ARG A 143 -19.46 20.90 22.13
N TYR A 144 -20.51 20.72 21.36
CA TYR A 144 -21.47 19.62 21.49
C TYR A 144 -22.05 19.28 20.12
N PHE A 145 -22.67 18.12 19.98
CA PHE A 145 -23.25 17.70 18.72
C PHE A 145 -24.60 17.03 18.90
N LEU A 146 -25.44 17.15 17.88
CA LEU A 146 -26.78 16.56 17.81
C LEU A 146 -26.96 15.80 16.51
N LEU A 147 -27.76 14.73 16.58
CA LEU A 147 -28.26 14.00 15.41
C LEU A 147 -29.59 13.33 15.73
N GLU A 148 -30.34 13.02 14.68
CA GLU A 148 -31.47 12.11 14.74
C GLU A 148 -30.98 10.69 14.43
N GLY A 149 -31.13 9.79 15.40
CA GLY A 149 -30.76 8.40 15.27
C GLY A 149 -31.67 7.66 14.28
N THR A 150 -31.18 6.53 13.79
CA THR A 150 -32.00 5.64 12.94
C THR A 150 -33.13 4.95 13.70
N ASP A 151 -33.12 5.06 15.03
CA ASP A 151 -34.18 4.66 15.95
C ASP A 151 -35.27 5.73 16.13
N GLY A 152 -35.14 6.89 15.48
CA GLY A 152 -36.08 8.01 15.57
C GLY A 152 -35.92 8.87 16.82
N ASN A 153 -34.88 8.63 17.64
CA ASN A 153 -34.57 9.45 18.80
C ASN A 153 -33.57 10.56 18.45
N ILE A 154 -33.59 11.65 19.22
CA ILE A 154 -32.52 12.64 19.16
C ILE A 154 -31.41 12.23 20.11
N HIS A 155 -30.17 12.29 19.63
CA HIS A 155 -28.98 12.05 20.43
C HIS A 155 -28.19 13.34 20.59
N LEU A 156 -27.75 13.61 21.81
CA LEU A 156 -26.99 14.79 22.19
C LEU A 156 -25.82 14.36 23.09
N ALA A 157 -24.63 14.89 22.80
CA ALA A 157 -23.47 14.76 23.68
C ALA A 157 -22.49 15.92 23.51
N ALA A 158 -21.60 16.08 24.47
CA ALA A 158 -20.48 17.00 24.33
C ALA A 158 -19.47 16.45 23.31
N ASP A 159 -18.81 17.35 22.58
CA ASP A 159 -17.69 17.04 21.68
C ASP A 159 -16.37 16.86 22.47
N ALA A 160 -16.46 16.13 23.58
CA ALA A 160 -15.38 15.79 24.47
C ALA A 160 -15.75 14.53 25.25
N SER A 161 -14.78 13.65 25.44
CA SER A 161 -14.96 12.44 26.24
C SER A 161 -14.50 12.66 27.67
N ASP A 162 -15.13 11.99 28.64
CA ASP A 162 -14.74 12.10 30.06
C ASP A 162 -13.27 11.73 30.32
N LEU A 163 -12.69 10.83 29.50
CA LEU A 163 -11.30 10.40 29.62
C LEU A 163 -10.31 11.20 28.76
N CYS A 164 -10.61 11.42 27.47
CA CYS A 164 -9.69 12.02 26.51
C CYS A 164 -9.84 13.53 26.29
N TYR A 165 -10.70 14.24 27.03
CA TYR A 165 -10.94 15.68 26.81
C TYR A 165 -9.66 16.52 26.85
N LYS A 166 -8.64 16.11 27.62
CA LYS A 166 -7.34 16.81 27.70
C LYS A 166 -6.62 16.90 26.36
N ALA A 167 -6.89 15.99 25.42
CA ALA A 167 -6.30 16.00 24.08
C ALA A 167 -6.93 17.04 23.14
N LYS A 168 -8.11 17.57 23.47
CA LYS A 168 -8.81 18.62 22.70
C LYS A 168 -9.10 18.26 21.24
N LYS A 169 -9.27 16.97 20.93
CA LYS A 169 -9.48 16.47 19.56
C LYS A 169 -10.96 16.23 19.19
N GLY A 170 -11.84 16.12 20.17
CA GLY A 170 -13.27 15.88 19.96
C GLY A 170 -13.58 14.55 19.26
N PHE A 171 -14.68 14.57 18.50
CA PHE A 171 -15.28 13.45 17.78
C PHE A 171 -15.58 13.82 16.34
N TRP A 172 -15.75 12.77 15.52
CA TRP A 172 -16.22 12.90 14.14
C TRP A 172 -17.08 11.68 13.77
N GLN A 173 -18.01 11.88 12.85
CA GLN A 173 -18.90 10.80 12.43
C GLN A 173 -18.30 9.99 11.27
N LYS A 174 -18.24 8.67 11.45
CA LYS A 174 -17.87 7.69 10.42
C LYS A 174 -19.06 6.77 10.16
N GLY A 175 -19.82 7.04 9.10
CA GLY A 175 -21.01 6.26 8.77
C GLY A 175 -22.03 6.23 9.91
N CYS A 176 -22.30 5.04 10.45
CA CYS A 176 -23.23 4.81 11.57
C CYS A 176 -22.58 4.89 12.97
N CYS A 177 -21.32 5.33 13.04
CA CYS A 177 -20.58 5.48 14.30
C CYS A 177 -20.07 6.92 14.50
N MET A 178 -19.95 7.32 15.76
CA MET A 178 -19.19 8.48 16.20
C MET A 178 -17.83 8.00 16.73
N LYS A 179 -16.74 8.53 16.20
CA LYS A 179 -15.37 8.10 16.54
C LYS A 179 -14.63 9.17 17.32
N CYS A 180 -13.95 8.77 18.39
CA CYS A 180 -13.08 9.68 19.14
C CYS A 180 -11.80 9.96 18.34
N SER A 181 -11.52 11.22 18.04
CA SER A 181 -10.32 11.67 17.32
C SER A 181 -9.01 11.43 18.10
N ASN A 182 -9.09 11.06 19.38
CA ASN A 182 -7.91 10.78 20.21
C ASN A 182 -7.64 9.28 20.39
N CYS A 183 -8.61 8.52 20.89
CA CYS A 183 -8.42 7.11 21.23
C CYS A 183 -8.87 6.16 20.10
N GLY A 184 -9.56 6.67 19.07
CA GLY A 184 -10.06 5.88 17.95
C GLY A 184 -11.26 4.99 18.27
N GLN A 185 -11.79 5.02 19.50
CA GLN A 185 -12.99 4.26 19.87
C GLN A 185 -14.21 4.75 19.08
N GLU A 186 -15.04 3.80 18.65
CA GLU A 186 -16.22 4.02 17.84
C GLU A 186 -17.48 3.69 18.65
N PHE A 187 -18.48 4.55 18.53
CA PHE A 187 -19.75 4.46 19.25
C PHE A 187 -20.89 4.50 18.25
N HIS A 188 -21.77 3.50 18.27
CA HIS A 188 -22.94 3.52 17.40
C HIS A 188 -23.79 4.77 17.69
N LEU A 189 -24.28 5.45 16.65
CA LEU A 189 -24.99 6.73 16.79
C LEU A 189 -26.18 6.64 17.75
N ASN A 190 -26.95 5.55 17.68
CA ASN A 190 -28.13 5.34 18.54
C ASN A 190 -27.79 5.12 20.03
N LEU A 191 -26.51 5.02 20.40
CA LEU A 191 -26.06 4.89 21.79
C LEU A 191 -25.55 6.22 22.37
N ILE A 192 -25.44 7.26 21.56
CA ILE A 192 -25.00 8.58 22.00
C ILE A 192 -26.05 9.21 22.92
N GLY A 193 -25.60 9.94 23.94
CA GLY A 193 -26.53 10.62 24.86
C GLY A 193 -27.26 9.66 25.81
N THR A 194 -26.84 8.40 25.88
CA THR A 194 -27.21 7.52 27.00
C THR A 194 -26.39 7.93 28.24
N PRO A 195 -26.96 7.83 29.46
CA PRO A 195 -26.21 8.07 30.69
C PRO A 195 -25.22 6.92 30.88
N ASN A 196 -24.05 7.02 30.24
CA ASN A 196 -22.96 6.08 30.49
C ASN A 196 -22.48 6.26 31.94
N THR A 197 -22.90 5.34 32.81
CA THR A 197 -22.62 5.33 34.24
C THR A 197 -21.21 4.84 34.57
N GLU A 198 -20.46 4.33 33.60
CA GLU A 198 -19.13 3.75 33.78
C GLU A 198 -18.12 4.56 32.97
N GLY A 199 -17.44 5.51 33.64
CA GLY A 199 -16.51 6.46 33.02
C GLY A 199 -15.50 5.80 32.09
N GLY A 200 -15.52 6.23 30.82
CA GLY A 200 -14.69 5.68 29.74
C GLY A 200 -14.44 6.67 28.60
N CYS A 201 -13.93 6.22 27.45
CA CYS A 201 -13.69 7.07 26.25
C CYS A 201 -15.00 7.47 25.52
N TRP A 202 -16.12 7.65 26.23
CA TRP A 202 -17.43 7.96 25.65
C TRP A 202 -17.65 9.48 25.50
N PRO A 203 -18.40 9.95 24.49
CA PRO A 203 -18.90 11.32 24.44
C PRO A 203 -19.63 11.68 25.74
N SER A 204 -19.24 12.80 26.35
CA SER A 204 -19.78 13.16 27.67
C SER A 204 -21.26 13.50 27.59
N TYR A 205 -22.04 12.92 28.49
CA TYR A 205 -23.50 13.08 28.53
C TYR A 205 -23.92 14.54 28.74
N LEU A 206 -24.95 14.97 27.99
CA LEU A 206 -25.64 16.24 28.14
C LEU A 206 -27.15 15.99 28.18
N PRO A 207 -27.86 16.45 29.23
CA PRO A 207 -29.31 16.30 29.29
C PRO A 207 -29.99 17.25 28.30
N MET A 208 -31.11 16.80 27.74
CA MET A 208 -32.02 17.60 26.92
C MET A 208 -33.48 17.25 27.21
N SER A 209 -34.38 18.10 26.76
CA SER A 209 -35.81 17.80 26.67
C SER A 209 -36.36 18.17 25.29
N LEU A 210 -37.43 17.52 24.86
CA LEU A 210 -38.15 17.87 23.64
C LEU A 210 -39.38 18.70 24.01
N GLN A 211 -39.49 19.90 23.45
CA GLN A 211 -40.64 20.81 23.66
C GLN A 211 -40.97 21.49 22.33
N ASP A 212 -42.23 21.45 21.91
CA ASP A 212 -42.72 22.15 20.71
C ASP A 212 -41.90 21.88 19.42
N GLY A 213 -41.45 20.63 19.24
CA GLY A 213 -40.61 20.24 18.09
C GLY A 213 -39.18 20.81 18.13
N GLN A 214 -38.72 21.23 19.31
CA GLN A 214 -37.37 21.74 19.56
C GLN A 214 -36.66 20.85 20.58
N VAL A 215 -35.35 20.69 20.39
CA VAL A 215 -34.43 20.22 21.42
C VAL A 215 -34.11 21.40 22.33
N VAL A 216 -34.37 21.24 23.62
CA VAL A 216 -34.12 22.24 24.65
C VAL A 216 -32.97 21.79 25.53
N ILE A 217 -31.92 22.59 25.58
CA ILE A 217 -30.69 22.35 26.35
C ILE A 217 -30.53 23.49 27.35
N GLN A 218 -30.36 23.15 28.63
CA GLN A 218 -30.10 24.15 29.67
C GLN A 218 -28.64 24.62 29.56
N LYS A 219 -28.42 25.95 29.55
CA LYS A 219 -27.07 26.53 29.51
C LYS A 219 -26.21 26.05 30.68
N ALA A 220 -26.81 25.91 31.87
CA ALA A 220 -26.14 25.37 33.06
C ALA A 220 -25.53 23.96 32.83
N SER A 221 -26.16 23.13 31.99
CA SER A 221 -25.61 21.81 31.65
C SER A 221 -24.36 21.92 30.78
N LEU A 222 -24.32 22.88 29.85
CA LEU A 222 -23.12 23.18 29.06
C LEU A 222 -22.03 23.82 29.93
N ASP A 223 -22.40 24.75 30.81
CA ASP A 223 -21.48 25.39 31.75
C ASP A 223 -20.79 24.36 32.65
N SER A 224 -21.52 23.32 33.08
CA SER A 224 -20.98 22.22 33.88
C SER A 224 -19.89 21.41 33.15
N LYS A 225 -19.85 21.46 31.81
CA LYS A 225 -18.84 20.80 30.97
C LYS A 225 -17.71 21.73 30.54
N SER A 226 -17.76 23.02 30.86
CA SER A 226 -16.76 24.02 30.45
C SER A 226 -15.31 23.63 30.78
N PHE A 227 -15.08 22.93 31.89
CA PHE A 227 -13.74 22.44 32.28
C PHE A 227 -13.10 21.51 31.25
N MET A 228 -13.91 20.80 30.44
CA MET A 228 -13.42 19.93 29.38
C MET A 228 -12.83 20.70 28.20
N PHE A 229 -13.15 22.00 28.08
CA PHE A 229 -12.84 22.85 26.93
C PHE A 229 -11.90 24.03 27.26
N ARG A 230 -11.42 24.12 28.50
CA ARG A 230 -10.38 25.08 28.92
C ARG A 230 -8.95 24.58 28.71
#